data_AF-A0A3B8ZL16-F1
#
_entry.id   AF-A0A3B8ZL16-F1
#
_cell.length_a   1.000
_cell.length_b   1.000
_cell.length_c   1.000
_cell.angle_alpha   90.00
_cell.angle_beta   90.00
_cell.angle_gamma   90.00
#
_symmetry.space_group_name_H-M   'P 1'
#
loop_
_entity.id
_entity.type
_entity.pdbx_description
1 polymer ?
#
loop_
_entity_poly.entity_id
_entity_poly.type
_entity_poly.pdbx_seq_one_letter_code
_entity_poly.pdbx_strand_id
1 'polypeptide(L)'
;MIKQFAQCALMLGLVAVTATHASAALVIAGSYQGWNPPTGTVMGSLGGGLFQANLTGLSANTNFQFKILDDLGTPPANWGDPEWTANNNWFRSDGSGNAIIRLNTNVGSTGQDNMNVGISSGSWTPQVVGDFMNEAGGAGDWNPSDATFNMSSVGANQWQKSMTISTPGTYQIKITDGSGWDRQFGSNGLNPNPNTFSFTTTSPGETVVVNYNSLSPSFSVVPEPSSLLMVSVFGLLATVRNRRRVN
;
A
#
# COMPACT_ATOMS: atom_id res chain seq x y z
N MET A 1 -6.68 51.39 -60.35
CA MET A 1 -7.55 50.24 -60.05
C MET A 1 -6.67 49.05 -59.67
N ILE A 2 -6.69 48.71 -58.37
CA ILE A 2 -6.41 47.43 -57.69
C ILE A 2 -5.30 46.54 -58.31
N LYS A 3 -4.14 46.46 -57.64
CA LYS A 3 -3.26 45.28 -57.69
C LYS A 3 -3.30 44.59 -56.33
N GLN A 4 -3.94 43.43 -56.28
CA GLN A 4 -3.97 42.52 -55.13
C GLN A 4 -2.54 42.03 -54.84
N PHE A 5 -2.05 42.26 -53.63
CA PHE A 5 -0.92 41.53 -53.08
C PHE A 5 -1.45 40.27 -52.40
N ALA A 6 -1.15 39.10 -52.97
CA ALA A 6 -1.42 37.81 -52.35
C ALA A 6 -0.41 37.59 -51.21
N GLN A 7 -0.88 37.56 -49.97
CA GLN A 7 -0.09 37.11 -48.82
C GLN A 7 0.04 35.59 -48.89
N CYS A 8 1.25 35.09 -49.15
CA CYS A 8 1.61 33.70 -48.88
C CYS A 8 1.69 33.48 -47.38
N ALA A 9 0.64 32.94 -46.78
CA ALA A 9 0.68 32.43 -45.41
C ALA A 9 1.40 31.06 -45.44
N LEU A 10 2.63 31.04 -44.92
CA LEU A 10 3.38 29.81 -44.67
C LEU A 10 2.72 29.09 -43.49
N MET A 11 1.86 28.10 -43.75
CA MET A 11 1.36 27.21 -42.70
C MET A 11 2.52 26.33 -42.21
N LEU A 12 3.10 26.66 -41.05
CA LEU A 12 3.81 25.67 -40.25
C LEU A 12 2.77 24.68 -39.74
N GLY A 13 2.65 23.54 -40.42
CA GLY A 13 1.96 22.37 -39.87
C GLY A 13 2.73 21.89 -38.64
N LEU A 14 2.26 22.25 -37.45
CA LEU A 14 2.67 21.60 -36.22
C LEU A 14 2.10 20.18 -36.27
N VAL A 15 2.88 19.24 -36.83
CA VAL A 15 2.64 17.82 -36.62
C VAL A 15 2.92 17.59 -35.13
N ALA A 16 1.87 17.61 -34.32
CA ALA A 16 1.94 17.06 -32.99
C ALA A 16 2.20 15.57 -33.17
N VAL A 17 3.48 15.19 -33.14
CA VAL A 17 3.86 13.81 -32.89
C VAL A 17 3.41 13.55 -31.46
N THR A 18 2.19 13.10 -31.28
CA THR A 18 1.83 12.38 -30.07
C THR A 18 2.63 11.10 -30.14
N ALA A 19 3.85 11.11 -29.57
CA ALA A 19 4.46 9.88 -29.12
C ALA A 19 3.45 9.30 -28.14
N THR A 20 2.65 8.34 -28.61
CA THR A 20 2.01 7.40 -27.71
C THR A 20 3.16 6.65 -27.09
N HIS A 21 3.71 7.17 -25.98
CA HIS A 21 4.57 6.40 -25.11
C HIS A 21 3.78 5.13 -24.82
N ALA A 22 4.29 3.96 -25.24
CA ALA A 22 3.87 2.72 -24.65
C ALA A 22 3.95 2.95 -23.14
N SER A 23 2.88 2.68 -22.39
CA SER A 23 2.88 2.82 -20.93
C SER A 23 4.20 2.29 -20.41
N ALA A 24 4.98 3.14 -19.74
CA ALA A 24 6.26 2.75 -19.16
C ALA A 24 6.07 1.43 -18.39
N ALA A 25 6.93 0.46 -18.66
CA ALA A 25 6.82 -0.84 -18.07
C ALA A 25 7.25 -0.74 -16.61
N LEU A 26 6.39 -1.11 -15.67
CA LEU A 26 6.79 -1.23 -14.27
C LEU A 26 7.59 -2.52 -14.12
N VAL A 27 8.80 -2.43 -13.57
CA VAL A 27 9.73 -3.57 -13.47
C VAL A 27 10.14 -3.79 -12.02
N ILE A 28 10.07 -5.05 -11.58
CA ILE A 28 10.58 -5.48 -10.29
C ILE A 28 12.02 -5.94 -10.43
N ALA A 29 12.92 -5.24 -9.74
CA ALA A 29 14.32 -5.64 -9.58
C ALA A 29 14.56 -6.03 -8.12
N GLY A 30 15.06 -7.24 -7.88
CA GLY A 30 15.35 -7.68 -6.52
C GLY A 30 16.54 -8.63 -6.37
N SER A 31 16.85 -8.94 -5.12
CA SER A 31 17.90 -9.87 -4.70
C SER A 31 17.82 -11.26 -5.34
N TYR A 32 16.61 -11.74 -5.66
CA TYR A 32 16.39 -13.06 -6.27
C TYR A 32 16.98 -13.21 -7.68
N GLN A 33 17.29 -12.09 -8.34
CA GLN A 33 17.94 -12.05 -9.66
C GLN A 33 19.26 -11.26 -9.62
N GLY A 34 19.76 -10.93 -8.43
CA GLY A 34 21.03 -10.24 -8.26
C GLY A 34 21.00 -8.73 -8.49
N TRP A 35 19.85 -8.07 -8.28
CA TRP A 35 19.70 -6.61 -8.44
C TRP A 35 20.06 -6.09 -9.86
N ASN A 36 19.67 -6.83 -10.90
CA ASN A 36 19.83 -6.47 -12.32
C ASN A 36 18.48 -6.08 -12.98
N PRO A 37 18.06 -4.80 -12.96
CA PRO A 37 16.77 -4.36 -13.52
C PRO A 37 16.51 -4.78 -14.97
N PRO A 38 17.51 -4.84 -15.87
CA PRO A 38 17.31 -5.37 -17.22
C PRO A 38 16.74 -6.78 -17.31
N THR A 39 16.94 -7.61 -16.28
CA THR A 39 16.35 -8.95 -16.15
C THR A 39 15.19 -9.00 -15.15
N GLY A 40 14.70 -7.83 -14.73
CA GLY A 40 13.63 -7.68 -13.78
C GLY A 40 12.29 -8.18 -14.33
N THR A 41 11.38 -8.49 -13.41
CA THR A 41 10.04 -8.99 -13.77
C THR A 41 9.15 -7.80 -14.13
N VAL A 42 8.65 -7.75 -15.36
CA VAL A 42 7.66 -6.76 -15.78
C VAL A 42 6.32 -7.02 -15.09
N MET A 43 5.72 -5.98 -14.50
CA MET A 43 4.42 -6.05 -13.86
C MET A 43 3.30 -5.91 -14.91
N GLY A 44 2.34 -6.83 -14.88
CA GLY A 44 1.14 -6.75 -15.72
C GLY A 44 0.12 -5.78 -15.13
N SER A 45 -0.53 -4.97 -15.98
CA SER A 45 -1.64 -4.12 -15.55
C SER A 45 -2.89 -4.96 -15.29
N LEU A 46 -3.56 -4.68 -14.17
CA LEU A 46 -4.90 -5.21 -13.85
C LEU A 46 -6.00 -4.19 -14.16
N GLY A 47 -5.64 -3.03 -14.74
CA GLY A 47 -6.52 -1.89 -14.92
C GLY A 47 -6.66 -1.02 -13.66
N GLY A 48 -7.21 0.19 -13.83
CA GLY A 48 -7.53 1.09 -12.71
C GLY A 48 -6.34 1.50 -11.85
N GLY A 49 -5.11 1.56 -12.39
CA GLY A 49 -3.89 1.90 -11.66
C GLY A 49 -3.32 0.76 -10.79
N LEU A 50 -3.77 -0.47 -10.96
CA LEU A 50 -3.20 -1.65 -10.30
C LEU A 50 -2.28 -2.42 -11.24
N PHE A 51 -1.13 -2.82 -10.72
CA PHE A 51 -0.12 -3.61 -11.43
C PHE A 51 0.35 -4.78 -10.57
N GLN A 52 0.67 -5.91 -11.19
CA GLN A 52 1.05 -7.13 -10.48
C GLN A 52 2.19 -7.88 -11.15
N ALA A 53 3.11 -8.40 -10.34
CA ALA A 53 4.06 -9.42 -10.74
C ALA A 53 3.80 -10.73 -9.98
N ASN A 54 3.90 -11.84 -10.69
CA ASN A 54 3.90 -13.19 -10.13
C ASN A 54 5.32 -13.72 -10.19
N LEU A 55 5.99 -13.80 -9.05
CA LEU A 55 7.31 -14.40 -8.93
C LEU A 55 7.15 -15.90 -8.68
N THR A 56 7.92 -16.71 -9.39
CA THR A 56 7.91 -18.18 -9.29
C THR A 56 9.35 -18.71 -9.40
N GLY A 57 9.56 -19.96 -8.99
CA GLY A 57 10.88 -20.60 -9.09
C GLY A 57 11.93 -20.04 -8.11
N LEU A 58 11.50 -19.34 -7.07
CA LEU A 58 12.38 -18.85 -6.01
C LEU A 58 12.71 -19.98 -5.04
N SER A 59 13.79 -19.83 -4.26
CA SER A 59 14.01 -20.67 -3.09
C SER A 59 12.81 -20.58 -2.16
N ALA A 60 12.25 -21.72 -1.74
CA ALA A 60 11.05 -21.76 -0.90
C ALA A 60 11.28 -21.12 0.48
N ASN A 61 10.25 -20.51 1.06
CA ASN A 61 10.25 -19.93 2.42
C ASN A 61 11.41 -18.95 2.70
N THR A 62 11.92 -18.30 1.66
CA THR A 62 13.14 -17.49 1.69
C THR A 62 12.80 -16.01 1.63
N ASN A 63 13.53 -15.21 2.39
CA ASN A 63 13.39 -13.76 2.38
C ASN A 63 14.16 -13.15 1.22
N PHE A 64 13.52 -12.22 0.53
CA PHE A 64 14.08 -11.46 -0.56
C PHE A 64 13.79 -9.98 -0.37
N GLN A 65 14.61 -9.16 -1.01
CA GLN A 65 14.38 -7.74 -1.16
C GLN A 65 14.17 -7.35 -2.63
N PHE A 66 13.44 -6.27 -2.87
CA PHE A 66 13.15 -5.74 -4.19
C PHE A 66 12.91 -4.23 -4.18
N LYS A 67 12.91 -3.66 -5.38
CA LYS A 67 12.45 -2.32 -5.75
C LYS A 67 11.58 -2.41 -7.00
N ILE A 68 10.70 -1.43 -7.17
CA ILE A 68 9.89 -1.26 -8.38
C ILE A 68 10.37 -0.01 -9.11
N LEU A 69 10.78 -0.20 -10.36
CA LEU A 69 11.21 0.86 -11.27
C LEU A 69 10.10 1.15 -12.27
N ASP A 70 10.03 2.40 -12.71
CA ASP A 70 9.22 2.86 -13.81
C ASP A 70 10.13 3.02 -15.03
N ASP A 71 9.98 2.15 -16.04
CA ASP A 71 10.76 2.21 -17.30
C ASP A 71 10.26 3.37 -18.19
N LEU A 72 10.40 4.60 -17.68
CA LEU A 72 10.11 5.85 -18.36
C LEU A 72 11.28 6.18 -19.28
N GLY A 73 11.42 5.45 -20.39
CA GLY A 73 12.51 5.70 -21.32
C GLY A 73 12.69 4.66 -22.42
N THR A 74 13.93 4.21 -22.58
CA THR A 74 14.33 3.23 -23.60
C THR A 74 14.57 1.88 -22.92
N PRO A 75 13.74 0.86 -23.19
CA PRO A 75 13.95 -0.46 -22.64
C PRO A 75 15.34 -1.02 -22.95
N PRO A 76 15.91 -1.86 -22.07
CA PRO A 76 15.28 -2.35 -20.84
C PRO A 76 15.45 -1.37 -19.66
N ALA A 77 14.55 -1.47 -18.68
CA ALA A 77 14.67 -0.77 -17.39
C ALA A 77 16.07 -0.90 -16.79
N ASN A 78 16.59 0.18 -16.21
CA ASN A 78 17.91 0.23 -15.61
C ASN A 78 17.97 1.16 -14.39
N TRP A 79 19.01 1.03 -13.58
CA TRP A 79 19.24 1.97 -12.50
C TRP A 79 19.43 3.39 -13.04
N GLY A 80 18.76 4.36 -12.41
CA GLY A 80 18.65 5.74 -12.90
C GLY A 80 17.28 6.07 -13.45
N ASP A 81 16.47 5.05 -13.78
CA ASP A 81 15.05 5.24 -14.06
C ASP A 81 14.29 5.63 -12.79
N PRO A 82 13.14 6.33 -12.91
CA PRO A 82 12.31 6.68 -11.76
C PRO A 82 11.91 5.44 -10.94
N GLU A 83 11.98 5.55 -9.61
CA GLU A 83 11.63 4.46 -8.70
C GLU A 83 10.27 4.72 -8.04
N TRP A 84 9.39 3.72 -8.06
CA TRP A 84 8.13 3.75 -7.29
C TRP A 84 8.35 3.47 -5.80
N THR A 85 9.44 2.78 -5.48
CA THR A 85 9.83 2.43 -4.11
C THR A 85 11.28 2.86 -3.87
N ALA A 86 11.49 3.98 -3.18
CA ALA A 86 12.86 4.50 -2.99
C ALA A 86 13.72 3.61 -2.07
N ASN A 87 13.07 2.83 -1.19
CA ASN A 87 13.71 1.91 -0.24
C ASN A 87 13.54 0.45 -0.67
N ASN A 88 14.44 -0.41 -0.20
CA ASN A 88 14.31 -1.85 -0.36
C ASN A 88 13.06 -2.33 0.38
N ASN A 89 12.14 -2.92 -0.38
CA ASN A 89 11.01 -3.65 0.16
C ASN A 89 11.41 -5.11 0.36
N TRP A 90 10.78 -5.77 1.31
CA TRP A 90 11.02 -7.18 1.59
C TRP A 90 9.81 -8.02 1.18
N PHE A 91 10.02 -9.27 0.78
CA PHE A 91 8.99 -10.29 0.72
C PHE A 91 9.57 -11.64 1.14
N ARG A 92 8.70 -12.58 1.50
CA ARG A 92 9.08 -13.97 1.72
C ARG A 92 8.38 -14.84 0.70
N SER A 93 9.11 -15.71 -0.01
CA SER A 93 8.50 -16.68 -0.92
C SER A 93 7.69 -17.73 -0.17
N ASP A 94 6.76 -18.38 -0.89
CA ASP A 94 5.95 -19.45 -0.36
C ASP A 94 6.70 -20.78 -0.25
N GLY A 95 6.05 -21.82 0.27
CA GLY A 95 6.62 -23.16 0.36
C GLY A 95 6.96 -23.80 -1.00
N SER A 96 6.44 -23.24 -2.09
CA SER A 96 6.68 -23.63 -3.48
C SER A 96 7.58 -22.63 -4.24
N GLY A 97 8.12 -21.61 -3.56
CA GLY A 97 8.97 -20.60 -4.20
C GLY A 97 8.22 -19.51 -4.97
N ASN A 98 6.96 -19.23 -4.63
CA ASN A 98 6.15 -18.19 -5.29
C ASN A 98 5.90 -16.97 -4.41
N ALA A 99 5.65 -15.83 -5.03
CA ALA A 99 5.13 -14.63 -4.37
C ALA A 99 4.39 -13.75 -5.38
N ILE A 100 3.42 -13.00 -4.91
CA ILE A 100 2.72 -11.97 -5.68
C ILE A 100 3.08 -10.62 -5.08
N ILE A 101 3.51 -9.69 -5.93
CA ILE A 101 3.74 -8.30 -5.58
C ILE A 101 2.76 -7.45 -6.38
N ARG A 102 2.05 -6.54 -5.71
CA ARG A 102 1.10 -5.62 -6.33
C ARG A 102 1.45 -4.18 -6.01
N LEU A 103 1.37 -3.33 -7.01
CA LEU A 103 1.52 -1.87 -6.90
C LEU A 103 0.20 -1.20 -7.23
N ASN A 104 -0.20 -0.22 -6.40
CA ASN A 104 -1.32 0.69 -6.65
C ASN A 104 -0.80 2.10 -6.95
N THR A 105 -0.74 2.47 -8.23
CA THR A 105 -0.20 3.76 -8.66
C THR A 105 -1.10 4.95 -8.29
N ASN A 106 -2.37 4.71 -7.89
CA ASN A 106 -3.28 5.78 -7.47
C ASN A 106 -2.96 6.35 -6.09
N VAL A 107 -2.17 5.63 -5.28
CA VAL A 107 -1.72 6.09 -3.95
C VAL A 107 -0.50 7.03 -4.07
N GLY A 108 -0.02 7.28 -5.30
CA GLY A 108 1.14 8.11 -5.61
C GLY A 108 2.47 7.43 -5.29
N SER A 109 3.56 7.91 -5.91
CA SER A 109 4.92 7.59 -5.47
C SER A 109 5.20 8.44 -4.23
N THR A 110 4.96 7.87 -3.05
CA THR A 110 5.20 8.56 -1.76
C THR A 110 6.69 8.71 -1.43
N GLY A 111 7.59 8.27 -2.31
CA GLY A 111 9.02 8.17 -2.05
C GLY A 111 9.32 7.07 -1.04
N GLN A 112 9.11 7.34 0.25
CA GLN A 112 9.43 6.44 1.38
C GLN A 112 8.26 5.57 1.83
N ASP A 113 7.01 5.95 1.56
CA ASP A 113 5.85 5.30 2.17
C ASP A 113 5.29 4.18 1.28
N ASN A 114 5.71 2.93 1.48
CA ASN A 114 5.29 1.79 0.64
C ASN A 114 3.85 1.32 0.93
N MET A 115 2.92 2.25 1.11
CA MET A 115 1.49 2.01 1.31
C MET A 115 0.77 1.61 0.02
N ASN A 116 1.46 1.78 -1.11
CA ASN A 116 1.03 1.40 -2.45
C ASN A 116 1.48 -0.02 -2.84
N VAL A 117 2.32 -0.69 -2.03
CA VAL A 117 2.88 -2.01 -2.33
C VAL A 117 2.29 -3.08 -1.42
N GLY A 118 1.67 -4.09 -2.04
CA GLY A 118 1.15 -5.27 -1.38
C GLY A 118 1.90 -6.53 -1.77
N ILE A 119 1.92 -7.49 -0.86
CA ILE A 119 2.69 -8.73 -0.97
C ILE A 119 1.82 -9.88 -0.47
N SER A 120 1.74 -10.94 -1.27
CA SER A 120 1.12 -12.20 -0.86
C SER A 120 1.97 -13.37 -1.28
N SER A 121 2.24 -14.25 -0.34
CA SER A 121 2.92 -15.52 -0.58
C SER A 121 2.29 -16.66 0.22
N GLY A 122 1.27 -16.44 1.04
CA GLY A 122 0.64 -17.52 1.82
C GLY A 122 1.56 -18.28 2.80
N SER A 123 2.83 -17.90 2.96
CA SER A 123 3.82 -18.54 3.86
C SER A 123 4.02 -17.82 5.19
N TRP A 124 3.24 -16.77 5.44
CA TRP A 124 3.29 -16.02 6.68
C TRP A 124 1.90 -15.69 7.19
N THR A 125 1.78 -15.64 8.52
CA THR A 125 0.56 -15.22 9.22
C THR A 125 0.86 -13.86 9.83
N PRO A 126 0.21 -12.78 9.36
CA PRO A 126 0.37 -11.48 9.96
C PRO A 126 -0.03 -11.51 11.42
N GLN A 127 0.66 -10.70 12.22
CA GLN A 127 0.39 -10.53 13.63
C GLN A 127 0.20 -9.05 13.92
N VAL A 128 -0.76 -8.74 14.78
CA VAL A 128 -0.98 -7.38 15.23
C VAL A 128 -0.18 -7.13 16.51
N VAL A 129 0.65 -6.09 16.55
CA VAL A 129 1.57 -5.84 17.67
C VAL A 129 1.53 -4.36 18.05
N GLY A 130 1.44 -4.05 19.34
CA GLY A 130 1.30 -2.67 19.82
C GLY A 130 1.34 -2.53 21.34
N ASP A 131 1.05 -1.32 21.82
CA ASP A 131 0.97 -0.97 23.25
C ASP A 131 -0.40 -1.28 23.88
N PHE A 132 -1.31 -1.89 23.13
CA PHE A 132 -2.62 -2.36 23.61
C PHE A 132 -2.59 -3.81 24.11
N MET A 133 -1.48 -4.52 23.91
CA MET A 133 -1.46 -5.97 24.02
C MET A 133 -1.72 -6.40 25.47
N ASN A 134 -1.19 -5.68 26.45
CA ASN A 134 -1.49 -5.92 27.86
C ASN A 134 -2.99 -5.79 28.15
N GLU A 135 -3.64 -4.73 27.68
CA GLU A 135 -5.07 -4.50 27.84
C GLU A 135 -5.94 -5.49 27.06
N ALA A 136 -5.37 -6.13 26.05
CA ALA A 136 -5.99 -7.21 25.29
C ALA A 136 -5.72 -8.61 25.89
N GLY A 137 -5.07 -8.71 27.05
CA GLY A 137 -4.79 -9.97 27.75
C GLY A 137 -3.49 -10.67 27.32
N GLY A 138 -2.61 -9.96 26.62
CA GLY A 138 -1.28 -10.42 26.21
C GLY A 138 -0.27 -10.46 27.35
N ALA A 139 0.88 -11.08 27.07
CA ALA A 139 1.97 -11.21 28.04
C ALA A 139 2.82 -9.95 28.22
N GLY A 140 2.69 -8.98 27.32
CA GLY A 140 3.51 -7.77 27.26
C GLY A 140 3.20 -6.93 26.03
N ASP A 141 3.32 -5.62 26.17
CA ASP A 141 3.26 -4.67 25.05
C ASP A 141 4.44 -4.86 24.10
N TRP A 142 4.21 -4.57 22.82
CA TRP A 142 5.22 -4.66 21.78
C TRP A 142 5.92 -6.03 21.72
N ASN A 143 5.18 -7.11 21.97
CA ASN A 143 5.74 -8.46 22.00
C ASN A 143 5.39 -9.27 20.73
N PRO A 144 6.24 -9.28 19.68
CA PRO A 144 5.96 -10.05 18.46
C PRO A 144 6.07 -11.57 18.67
N SER A 145 6.52 -12.05 19.83
CA SER A 145 6.51 -13.50 20.14
C SER A 145 5.17 -14.00 20.66
N ASP A 146 4.23 -13.09 20.99
CA ASP A 146 2.91 -13.46 21.52
C ASP A 146 1.96 -13.91 20.41
N ALA A 147 1.96 -15.21 20.13
CA ALA A 147 1.13 -15.82 19.10
C ALA A 147 -0.39 -15.63 19.33
N THR A 148 -0.82 -15.20 20.54
CA THR A 148 -2.23 -14.87 20.78
C THR A 148 -2.70 -13.71 19.92
N PHE A 149 -1.80 -12.89 19.36
CA PHE A 149 -2.13 -11.77 18.46
C PHE A 149 -1.98 -12.09 16.97
N ASN A 150 -1.80 -13.36 16.61
CA ASN A 150 -1.87 -13.77 15.21
C ASN A 150 -3.25 -13.44 14.62
N MET A 151 -3.25 -12.90 13.40
CA MET A 151 -4.46 -12.62 12.65
C MET A 151 -4.98 -13.91 12.00
N SER A 152 -6.30 -14.03 11.88
CA SER A 152 -6.95 -15.13 11.16
C SER A 152 -7.17 -14.74 9.71
N SER A 153 -6.91 -15.65 8.78
CA SER A 153 -7.24 -15.42 7.37
C SER A 153 -8.74 -15.42 7.15
N VAL A 154 -9.25 -14.43 6.41
CA VAL A 154 -10.65 -14.37 5.96
C VAL A 154 -10.78 -14.58 4.44
N GLY A 155 -9.70 -15.06 3.80
CA GLY A 155 -9.62 -15.29 2.35
C GLY A 155 -9.17 -14.06 1.56
N ALA A 156 -8.84 -14.26 0.27
CA ALA A 156 -8.47 -13.19 -0.65
C ALA A 156 -7.39 -12.20 -0.14
N ASN A 157 -6.38 -12.70 0.59
CA ASN A 157 -5.29 -11.94 1.22
C ASN A 157 -5.71 -11.01 2.37
N GLN A 158 -6.95 -11.13 2.84
CA GLN A 158 -7.47 -10.43 4.00
C GLN A 158 -7.25 -11.23 5.29
N TRP A 159 -6.96 -10.48 6.34
CA TRP A 159 -6.64 -10.96 7.66
C TRP A 159 -7.40 -10.15 8.69
N GLN A 160 -7.87 -10.80 9.75
CA GLN A 160 -8.64 -10.16 10.80
C GLN A 160 -8.12 -10.56 12.19
N LYS A 161 -8.11 -9.59 13.10
CA LYS A 161 -8.01 -9.84 14.54
C LYS A 161 -9.12 -9.12 15.26
N SER A 162 -9.87 -9.84 16.09
CA SER A 162 -10.75 -9.24 17.09
C SER A 162 -10.10 -9.35 18.47
N MET A 163 -10.15 -8.27 19.23
CA MET A 163 -9.60 -8.18 20.58
C MET A 163 -10.51 -7.31 21.46
N THR A 164 -10.53 -7.59 22.76
CA THR A 164 -11.26 -6.79 23.74
C THR A 164 -10.25 -6.01 24.55
N ILE A 165 -10.35 -4.67 24.53
CA ILE A 165 -9.41 -3.80 25.23
C ILE A 165 -10.00 -3.43 26.59
N SER A 166 -9.35 -3.85 27.67
CA SER A 166 -9.86 -3.70 29.03
C SER A 166 -9.98 -2.25 29.50
N THR A 167 -9.12 -1.36 29.00
CA THR A 167 -8.98 0.02 29.48
C THR A 167 -9.20 1.01 28.33
N PRO A 168 -9.97 2.10 28.51
CA PRO A 168 -10.01 3.19 27.54
C PRO A 168 -8.64 3.83 27.37
N GLY A 169 -8.27 4.14 26.13
CA GLY A 169 -6.99 4.75 25.84
C GLY A 169 -6.79 4.98 24.35
N THR A 170 -5.72 5.70 24.04
CA THR A 170 -5.20 5.78 22.67
C THR A 170 -3.99 4.88 22.59
N TYR A 171 -4.02 3.97 21.63
CA TYR A 171 -3.05 2.90 21.46
C TYR A 171 -2.40 3.00 20.09
N GLN A 172 -1.17 2.50 20.00
CA GLN A 172 -0.36 2.36 18.81
C GLN A 172 -0.27 0.91 18.36
N ILE A 173 -0.19 0.72 17.05
CA ILE A 173 -0.27 -0.60 16.43
C ILE A 173 0.56 -0.67 15.16
N LYS A 174 1.16 -1.84 14.93
CA LYS A 174 1.83 -2.28 13.70
C LYS A 174 1.38 -3.69 13.33
N ILE A 175 1.65 -4.09 12.10
CA ILE A 175 1.55 -5.47 11.66
C ILE A 175 2.95 -6.02 11.44
N THR A 176 3.23 -7.22 11.96
CA THR A 176 4.45 -7.98 11.66
C THR A 176 4.08 -9.21 10.84
N ASP A 177 5.09 -9.89 10.30
CA ASP A 177 4.88 -11.17 9.62
C ASP A 177 4.88 -12.41 10.54
N GLY A 178 4.82 -12.18 11.85
CA GLY A 178 4.84 -13.24 12.88
C GLY A 178 6.24 -13.81 13.18
N SER A 179 7.31 -13.26 12.59
CA SER A 179 8.69 -13.72 12.82
C SER A 179 9.55 -12.77 13.65
N GLY A 180 8.97 -11.69 14.19
CA GLY A 180 9.68 -10.64 14.91
C GLY A 180 9.58 -9.28 14.25
N TRP A 181 10.62 -8.46 14.40
CA TRP A 181 10.63 -7.04 14.00
C TRP A 181 11.28 -6.75 12.65
N ASP A 182 11.91 -7.73 12.01
CA ASP A 182 12.63 -7.47 10.74
C ASP A 182 11.68 -7.07 9.60
N ARG A 183 10.39 -7.44 9.73
CA ARG A 183 9.40 -7.35 8.66
C ARG A 183 8.10 -6.80 9.21
N GLN A 184 7.95 -5.49 9.06
CA GLN A 184 6.88 -4.70 9.64
C GLN A 184 6.11 -3.92 8.57
N PHE A 185 4.85 -3.65 8.88
CA PHE A 185 3.96 -2.76 8.16
C PHE A 185 3.36 -1.75 9.13
N GLY A 186 3.37 -0.48 8.73
CA GLY A 186 2.84 0.61 9.52
C GLY A 186 2.28 1.73 8.65
N SER A 187 2.09 2.92 9.22
CA SER A 187 1.39 4.03 8.56
C SER A 187 2.15 4.66 7.38
N ASN A 188 3.41 4.26 7.19
CA ASN A 188 4.23 4.56 6.03
C ASN A 188 4.67 3.29 5.28
N GLY A 189 3.85 2.22 5.33
CA GLY A 189 4.04 1.04 4.50
C GLY A 189 5.02 -0.01 5.03
N LEU A 190 5.45 -0.89 4.12
CA LEU A 190 6.40 -1.97 4.40
C LEU A 190 7.83 -1.43 4.42
N ASN A 191 8.46 -1.44 5.59
CA ASN A 191 9.89 -1.13 5.76
C ASN A 191 10.40 -1.69 7.11
N PRO A 192 11.72 -1.64 7.40
CA PRO A 192 12.27 -2.21 8.63
C PRO A 192 11.85 -1.51 9.94
N ASN A 193 11.41 -0.25 9.86
CA ASN A 193 10.97 0.50 11.04
C ASN A 193 9.87 1.51 10.67
N PRO A 194 8.65 1.04 10.38
CA PRO A 194 7.58 1.91 9.93
C PRO A 194 7.03 2.71 11.12
N ASN A 195 6.32 3.80 10.81
CA ASN A 195 5.52 4.53 11.78
C ASN A 195 4.33 3.68 12.24
N THR A 196 3.82 3.94 13.44
CA THR A 196 2.66 3.23 13.99
C THR A 196 1.36 3.81 13.46
N PHE A 197 0.33 2.97 13.31
CA PHE A 197 -1.04 3.48 13.29
C PHE A 197 -1.52 3.76 14.72
N SER A 198 -2.62 4.50 14.88
CA SER A 198 -3.26 4.72 16.18
C SER A 198 -4.74 4.39 16.13
N PHE A 199 -5.26 3.91 17.25
CA PHE A 199 -6.71 3.77 17.48
C PHE A 199 -7.04 4.17 18.91
N THR A 200 -8.31 4.45 19.18
CA THR A 200 -8.78 4.86 20.50
C THR A 200 -9.95 4.00 20.91
N THR A 201 -9.94 3.54 22.16
CA THR A 201 -11.11 2.99 22.84
C THR A 201 -11.59 3.99 23.87
N THR A 202 -12.90 4.09 24.03
CA THR A 202 -13.57 5.07 24.89
C THR A 202 -14.23 4.44 26.10
N SER A 203 -14.46 3.13 26.06
CA SER A 203 -15.09 2.36 27.14
C SER A 203 -14.27 1.14 27.56
N PRO A 204 -14.28 0.76 28.85
CA PRO A 204 -13.67 -0.50 29.28
C PRO A 204 -14.32 -1.70 28.58
N GLY A 205 -13.51 -2.65 28.13
CA GLY A 205 -13.98 -3.86 27.47
C GLY A 205 -14.50 -3.64 26.05
N GLU A 206 -14.09 -2.56 25.38
CA GLU A 206 -14.48 -2.28 24.00
C GLU A 206 -13.86 -3.29 23.04
N THR A 207 -14.66 -3.79 22.09
CA THR A 207 -14.17 -4.73 21.07
C THR A 207 -13.58 -3.97 19.90
N VAL A 208 -12.35 -4.31 19.54
CA VAL A 208 -11.62 -3.73 18.43
C VAL A 208 -11.40 -4.80 17.38
N VAL A 209 -11.80 -4.52 16.14
CA VAL A 209 -11.58 -5.37 14.97
C VAL A 209 -10.54 -4.72 14.07
N VAL A 210 -9.40 -5.39 13.93
CA VAL A 210 -8.32 -5.01 13.02
C VAL A 210 -8.45 -5.82 11.75
N ASN A 211 -8.56 -5.14 10.61
CA ASN A 211 -8.54 -5.76 9.29
C ASN A 211 -7.31 -5.30 8.52
N TYR A 212 -6.66 -6.25 7.86
CA TYR A 212 -5.48 -6.03 7.03
C TYR A 212 -5.60 -6.80 5.72
N ASN A 213 -5.43 -6.13 4.58
CA ASN A 213 -5.24 -6.80 3.30
C ASN A 213 -3.77 -6.74 2.92
N SER A 214 -3.13 -7.90 2.80
CA SER A 214 -1.68 -7.99 2.54
C SER A 214 -1.31 -7.65 1.10
N LEU A 215 -2.19 -7.83 0.13
CA LEU A 215 -1.90 -7.66 -1.30
C LEU A 215 -2.44 -6.36 -1.91
N SER A 216 -3.53 -5.84 -1.36
CA SER A 216 -4.01 -4.49 -1.62
C SER A 216 -3.91 -3.74 -0.30
N PRO A 217 -2.71 -3.31 0.12
CA PRO A 217 -2.39 -2.85 1.48
C PRO A 217 -3.41 -1.83 1.96
N SER A 218 -4.35 -2.32 2.77
CA SER A 218 -5.37 -1.53 3.43
C SER A 218 -5.40 -1.95 4.88
N PHE A 219 -5.48 -0.96 5.77
CA PHE A 219 -5.55 -1.18 7.20
C PHE A 219 -6.77 -0.44 7.74
N SER A 220 -7.58 -1.13 8.53
CA SER A 220 -8.69 -0.51 9.25
C SER A 220 -8.75 -1.07 10.66
N VAL A 221 -8.95 -0.18 11.62
CA VAL A 221 -9.26 -0.54 12.99
C VAL A 221 -10.63 0.00 13.29
N VAL A 222 -11.57 -0.89 13.61
CA VAL A 222 -12.94 -0.54 13.92
C VAL A 222 -13.16 -0.89 15.39
N PRO A 223 -13.21 0.09 16.29
CA PRO A 223 -13.86 -0.07 17.58
C PRO A 223 -15.34 -0.30 17.30
N GLU A 224 -15.85 -1.50 17.61
CA GLU A 224 -17.28 -1.79 17.48
C GLU A 224 -18.00 -1.04 18.60
N PRO A 225 -19.02 -0.24 18.26
CA PRO A 225 -19.45 0.81 19.17
C PRO A 225 -20.18 0.20 20.37
N SER A 226 -19.85 0.68 21.56
CA SER A 226 -20.91 1.18 22.42
C SER A 226 -21.54 2.38 21.71
N SER A 227 -22.60 2.12 20.94
CA SER A 227 -23.42 3.05 20.13
C SER A 227 -23.27 4.55 20.48
N LEU A 228 -22.79 5.40 19.55
CA LEU A 228 -23.27 6.77 19.22
C LEU A 228 -22.18 7.65 18.55
N LEU A 229 -22.57 8.32 17.46
CA LEU A 229 -21.89 9.39 16.68
C LEU A 229 -20.93 8.97 15.56
N MET A 230 -21.51 8.46 14.47
CA MET A 230 -20.92 8.58 13.14
C MET A 230 -21.15 10.03 12.62
N VAL A 231 -20.25 10.97 12.93
CA VAL A 231 -20.16 12.23 12.19
C VAL A 231 -19.13 12.01 11.08
N SER A 232 -19.61 11.74 9.88
CA SER A 232 -18.77 11.70 8.67
C SER A 232 -18.22 13.09 8.39
N VAL A 233 -16.94 13.32 8.66
CA VAL A 233 -16.21 14.46 8.10
C VAL A 233 -15.81 14.11 6.67
N PHE A 234 -16.71 14.37 5.72
CA PHE A 234 -16.34 14.65 4.33
C PHE A 234 -17.21 15.81 3.86
N GLY A 235 -16.54 16.91 3.49
CA GLY A 235 -17.16 18.20 3.27
C GLY A 235 -18.16 18.22 2.12
N LEU A 236 -19.28 18.88 2.35
CA LEU A 236 -20.08 19.49 1.30
C LEU A 236 -20.40 20.93 1.73
N LEU A 237 -19.75 21.88 1.05
CA LEU A 237 -20.09 23.31 1.13
C LEU A 237 -21.57 23.49 0.77
N ALA A 238 -22.42 23.75 1.76
CA ALA A 238 -23.76 24.24 1.54
C ALA A 238 -23.79 25.75 1.83
N THR A 239 -23.69 26.55 0.77
CA THR A 239 -23.94 27.99 0.80
C THR A 239 -25.40 28.23 1.21
N VAL A 240 -25.64 28.70 2.43
CA VAL A 240 -26.98 29.12 2.88
C VAL A 240 -27.34 30.42 2.17
N ARG A 241 -28.17 30.34 1.13
CA ARG A 241 -28.82 31.50 0.52
C ARG A 241 -30.12 31.79 1.26
N ASN A 242 -30.06 32.76 2.16
CA ASN A 242 -31.18 33.24 2.96
C ASN A 242 -32.31 33.78 2.04
N ARG A 243 -33.47 33.10 1.98
CA ARG A 243 -34.69 33.68 1.39
C ARG A 243 -35.62 34.11 2.52
N ARG A 244 -35.62 35.41 2.82
CA ARG A 244 -36.67 36.06 3.59
C ARG A 244 -38.01 35.86 2.86
N ARG A 245 -39.02 35.27 3.51
CA ARG A 245 -40.41 35.42 3.09
C ARG A 245 -40.99 36.61 3.84
N VAL A 246 -41.50 37.55 3.06
CA VAL A 246 -42.31 38.68 3.46
C VAL A 246 -43.78 38.25 3.31
N ASN A 247 -44.59 38.71 4.26
CA ASN A 247 -46.04 38.51 4.47
C ASN A 247 -46.42 37.31 5.33
#